data_AF-A0A9D9NBD4-F1
#
_entry.id   AF-A0A9D9NBD4-F1
#
_cell.length_a   1.000
_cell.length_b   1.000
_cell.length_c   1.000
_cell.angle_alpha   90.00
_cell.angle_beta   90.00
_cell.angle_gamma   90.00
#
_symmetry.space_group_name_H-M   'P 1'
#
loop_
_entity.id
_entity.type
_entity.pdbx_description
1 polymer ?
#
loop_
_entity_poly.entity_id
_entity_poly.type
_entity_poly.pdbx_seq_one_letter_code
_entity_poly.pdbx_strand_id
1 'polypeptide(L)'
;MVKLLLYIKHHLTFIWSIVEWCNSMLFYVLYGKRLKNTVKNIGTLSNRPDLVFRSIEANDLKGLETFFSEQPKEAFKFFNPHGFDLESLRKINRNKAFLMIGCYKDNVLAGYCFLRFFANKQAFRGKIVDPRFQGQGIAKEMGRLTTEICRKMEFRLFATISKDNVKSIASSKAVNDVKIVKELPDGYYYVEYLNKK
;
A
#
# COMPACT_ATOMS: atom_id res chain seq x y z
N MET A 1 -0.04 -21.31 -15.71
CA MET A 1 0.49 -20.84 -14.41
C MET A 1 -0.39 -19.78 -13.75
N VAL A 2 -0.67 -18.63 -14.40
CA VAL A 2 -1.54 -17.56 -13.82
C VAL A 2 -2.98 -18.02 -13.56
N LYS A 3 -3.57 -18.81 -14.47
CA LYS A 3 -4.93 -19.39 -14.29
C LYS A 3 -5.02 -20.33 -13.08
N LEU A 4 -3.96 -21.09 -12.78
CA LEU A 4 -3.90 -21.99 -11.62
C LEU A 4 -3.81 -21.20 -10.31
N LEU A 5 -2.99 -20.15 -10.26
CA LEU A 5 -2.90 -19.26 -9.09
C LEU A 5 -4.21 -18.52 -8.83
N LEU A 6 -4.91 -18.08 -9.88
CA LEU A 6 -6.23 -17.47 -9.77
C LEU A 6 -7.27 -18.50 -9.29
N TYR A 7 -7.27 -19.71 -9.84
CA TYR A 7 -8.15 -20.80 -9.39
C TYR A 7 -7.92 -21.15 -7.91
N ILE A 8 -6.67 -21.29 -7.49
CA ILE A 8 -6.30 -21.53 -6.08
C ILE A 8 -6.75 -20.36 -5.19
N LYS A 9 -6.55 -19.10 -5.63
CA LYS A 9 -7.02 -17.92 -4.88
C LYS A 9 -8.53 -17.93 -4.64
N HIS A 10 -9.32 -18.39 -5.61
CA HIS A 10 -10.77 -18.37 -5.55
C HIS A 10 -11.41 -19.63 -4.94
N HIS A 11 -10.76 -20.80 -5.03
CA HIS A 11 -11.33 -22.08 -4.58
C HIS A 11 -10.56 -22.75 -3.43
N LEU A 12 -9.33 -22.30 -3.11
CA LEU A 12 -8.45 -22.90 -2.09
C LEU A 12 -7.81 -21.80 -1.23
N THR A 13 -8.65 -21.03 -0.54
CA THR A 13 -8.26 -19.90 0.33
C THR A 13 -7.23 -20.27 1.41
N PHE A 14 -7.21 -21.53 1.84
CA PHE A 14 -6.18 -22.07 2.74
C PHE A 14 -4.79 -22.11 2.09
N ILE A 15 -4.68 -22.55 0.83
CA ILE A 15 -3.42 -22.57 0.09
C ILE A 15 -2.91 -21.14 -0.14
N TRP A 16 -3.80 -20.21 -0.47
CA TRP A 16 -3.42 -18.80 -0.57
C TRP A 16 -2.88 -18.25 0.74
N SER A 17 -3.51 -18.61 1.87
CA SER A 17 -3.04 -18.21 3.21
C SER A 17 -1.65 -18.78 3.52
N ILE A 18 -1.35 -20.02 3.10
CA ILE A 18 -0.01 -20.61 3.22
C ILE A 18 0.99 -19.84 2.36
N VAL A 19 0.67 -19.53 1.09
CA VAL A 19 1.56 -18.78 0.20
C VAL A 19 1.88 -17.39 0.79
N GLU A 20 0.88 -16.70 1.34
CA GLU A 20 1.09 -15.42 2.00
C GLU A 20 1.94 -15.54 3.25
N TRP A 21 1.74 -16.58 4.06
CA TRP A 21 2.55 -16.86 5.24
C TRP A 21 4.01 -17.17 4.88
N CYS A 22 4.24 -18.04 3.88
CA CYS A 22 5.57 -18.36 3.38
C CYS A 22 6.30 -17.11 2.88
N ASN A 23 5.63 -16.26 2.10
CA ASN A 23 6.20 -15.00 1.65
C ASN A 23 6.50 -14.05 2.82
N SER A 24 5.58 -13.94 3.79
CA SER A 24 5.76 -13.13 4.99
C SER A 24 7.01 -13.56 5.77
N MET A 25 7.18 -14.86 5.99
CA MET A 25 8.32 -15.38 6.74
C MET A 25 9.63 -15.22 5.97
N LEU A 26 9.66 -15.58 4.68
CA LEU A 26 10.84 -15.43 3.84
C LEU A 26 11.27 -13.96 3.74
N PHE A 27 10.33 -13.04 3.54
CA PHE A 27 10.61 -11.61 3.54
C PHE A 27 11.18 -11.15 4.88
N TYR A 28 10.61 -11.61 6.01
CA TYR A 28 11.07 -11.22 7.33
C TYR A 28 12.51 -11.65 7.59
N VAL A 29 12.86 -12.89 7.25
CA VAL A 29 14.21 -13.44 7.40
C VAL A 29 15.21 -12.65 6.54
N LEU A 30 14.88 -12.37 5.28
CA LEU A 30 15.79 -11.71 4.33
C LEU A 30 15.91 -10.20 4.57
N TYR A 31 14.81 -9.53 4.95
CA TYR A 31 14.70 -8.06 4.86
C TYR A 31 14.11 -7.39 6.10
N GLY A 32 13.64 -8.14 7.10
CA GLY A 32 12.94 -7.58 8.27
C GLY A 32 13.75 -6.54 9.05
N LYS A 33 15.05 -6.80 9.27
CA LYS A 33 15.97 -5.85 9.93
C LYS A 33 16.13 -4.55 9.12
N ARG A 34 16.29 -4.67 7.80
CA ARG A 34 16.41 -3.50 6.90
C ARG A 34 15.12 -2.69 6.88
N LEU A 35 13.97 -3.34 6.85
CA LEU A 35 12.67 -2.67 6.91
C LEU A 35 12.54 -1.89 8.21
N LYS A 36 12.78 -2.53 9.36
CA LYS A 36 12.71 -1.89 10.69
C LYS A 36 13.59 -0.64 10.75
N ASN A 37 14.82 -0.71 10.24
CA ASN A 37 15.73 0.43 10.21
C ASN A 37 15.25 1.55 9.27
N THR A 38 14.67 1.18 8.13
CA THR A 38 14.16 2.13 7.12
C THR A 38 12.95 2.90 7.65
N VAL A 39 12.05 2.23 8.40
CA VAL A 39 10.81 2.84 8.91
C VAL A 39 10.94 3.44 10.30
N LYS A 40 12.07 3.24 11.01
CA LYS A 40 12.29 3.78 12.36
C LYS A 40 12.02 5.29 12.43
N ASN A 41 12.42 6.02 11.39
CA ASN A 41 12.21 7.46 11.26
C ASN A 41 11.28 7.79 10.09
N ILE A 42 10.21 7.01 9.87
CA ILE A 42 9.30 7.21 8.75
C ILE A 42 8.70 8.62 8.70
N GLY A 43 8.47 9.24 9.86
CA GLY A 43 7.97 10.62 9.96
C GLY A 43 8.94 11.65 9.37
N THR A 44 10.25 11.41 9.40
CA THR A 44 11.25 12.33 8.85
C THR A 44 11.42 12.18 7.33
N LEU A 45 10.72 11.22 6.72
CA LEU A 45 10.77 11.04 5.27
C LEU A 45 9.83 12.01 4.56
N SER A 46 8.88 12.65 5.25
CA SER A 46 8.00 13.65 4.67
C SER A 46 8.66 15.02 4.60
N ASN A 47 8.37 15.76 3.52
CA ASN A 47 8.83 17.14 3.32
C ASN A 47 7.71 18.14 3.65
N ARG A 48 6.59 17.67 4.21
CA ARG A 48 5.39 18.45 4.52
C ARG A 48 5.27 18.57 6.04
N PRO A 49 5.52 19.76 6.64
CA PRO A 49 5.51 19.91 8.10
C PRO A 49 4.11 19.76 8.71
N ASP A 50 3.06 19.94 7.92
CA ASP A 50 1.67 19.76 8.33
C ASP A 50 1.22 18.29 8.35
N LEU A 51 2.05 17.35 7.87
CA LEU A 51 1.73 15.93 7.78
C LEU A 51 2.65 15.10 8.67
N VAL A 52 2.04 14.20 9.44
CA VAL A 52 2.77 13.22 10.26
C VAL A 52 2.52 11.82 9.70
N PHE A 53 3.60 11.12 9.38
CA PHE A 53 3.54 9.73 8.94
C PHE A 53 4.03 8.79 10.02
N ARG A 54 3.28 7.73 10.26
CA ARG A 54 3.63 6.68 11.23
C ARG A 54 3.17 5.32 10.76
N SER A 55 3.90 4.29 11.14
CA SER A 55 3.44 2.91 11.02
C SER A 55 2.16 2.73 11.84
N ILE A 56 1.21 1.97 11.31
CA ILE A 56 0.01 1.55 12.03
C ILE A 56 0.38 0.29 12.81
N GLU A 57 0.27 0.36 14.13
CA GLU A 57 0.51 -0.75 15.06
C GLU A 57 -0.83 -1.36 15.51
N ALA A 58 -0.77 -2.45 16.28
CA ALA A 58 -1.97 -3.18 16.74
C ALA A 58 -2.98 -2.28 17.49
N ASN A 59 -2.49 -1.29 18.25
CA ASN A 59 -3.33 -0.36 19.01
C ASN A 59 -4.05 0.67 18.13
N ASP A 60 -3.59 0.87 16.89
CA ASP A 60 -4.18 1.83 15.95
C ASP A 60 -5.32 1.24 15.11
N LEU A 61 -5.46 -0.10 15.11
CA LEU A 61 -6.34 -0.80 14.17
C LEU A 61 -7.82 -0.41 14.33
N LYS A 62 -8.26 -0.09 15.55
CA LYS A 62 -9.62 0.37 15.79
C LYS A 62 -9.86 1.75 15.17
N GLY A 63 -8.89 2.67 15.28
CA GLY A 63 -8.97 3.97 14.61
C GLY A 63 -8.91 3.84 13.09
N LEU A 64 -8.15 2.88 12.58
CA LEU A 64 -8.10 2.59 11.15
C LEU A 64 -9.40 1.96 10.62
N GLU A 65 -10.04 1.07 11.39
CA GLU A 65 -11.37 0.54 11.08
C GLU A 65 -12.40 1.68 11.00
N THR A 66 -12.43 2.56 11.99
CA THR A 66 -13.30 3.76 11.96
C THR A 66 -13.03 4.61 10.73
N PHE A 67 -11.77 4.86 10.40
CA PHE A 67 -11.42 5.60 9.19
C PHE A 67 -12.00 4.97 7.93
N PHE A 68 -11.94 3.64 7.80
CA PHE A 68 -12.52 2.95 6.64
C PHE A 68 -14.05 2.98 6.65
N SER A 69 -14.70 2.81 7.80
CA SER A 69 -16.16 2.82 7.88
C SER A 69 -16.78 4.20 7.58
N GLU A 70 -16.02 5.28 7.80
CA GLU A 70 -16.41 6.65 7.45
C GLU A 70 -16.23 6.99 5.97
N GLN A 71 -15.53 6.16 5.18
CA GLN A 71 -15.33 6.45 3.76
C GLN A 71 -16.60 6.18 2.94
N PRO A 72 -16.89 7.02 1.93
CA PRO A 72 -17.97 6.75 1.00
C PRO A 72 -17.68 5.47 0.19
N LYS A 73 -18.73 4.72 -0.18
CA LYS A 73 -18.61 3.43 -0.89
C LYS A 73 -17.80 3.57 -2.19
N GLU A 74 -17.92 4.71 -2.86
CA GLU A 74 -17.23 5.06 -4.10
C GLU A 74 -15.70 5.12 -3.92
N ALA A 75 -15.20 5.44 -2.72
CA ALA A 75 -13.77 5.47 -2.44
C ALA A 75 -13.13 4.08 -2.55
N PHE A 76 -13.92 3.01 -2.33
CA PHE A 76 -13.49 1.62 -2.42
C PHE A 76 -13.58 1.02 -3.82
N LYS A 77 -14.23 1.70 -4.77
CA LYS A 77 -14.42 1.19 -6.15
C LYS A 77 -13.12 0.69 -6.78
N PHE A 78 -12.00 1.37 -6.50
CA PHE A 78 -10.67 1.03 -7.02
C PHE A 78 -9.65 0.73 -5.90
N PHE A 79 -10.11 0.58 -4.66
CA PHE A 79 -9.26 0.39 -3.50
C PHE A 79 -9.88 -0.68 -2.59
N ASN A 80 -9.59 -1.95 -2.88
CA ASN A 80 -10.00 -3.08 -2.05
C ASN A 80 -8.85 -4.08 -1.86
N PRO A 81 -7.77 -3.69 -1.15
CA PRO A 81 -6.55 -4.48 -1.05
C PRO A 81 -6.65 -5.66 -0.04
N HIS A 82 -7.57 -5.56 0.92
CA HIS A 82 -7.84 -6.50 2.01
C HIS A 82 -9.19 -6.15 2.63
N GLY A 83 -9.72 -6.99 3.53
CA GLY A 83 -10.90 -6.64 4.32
C GLY A 83 -10.62 -5.44 5.24
N PHE A 84 -11.66 -4.64 5.50
CA PHE A 84 -11.56 -3.39 6.25
C PHE A 84 -12.03 -3.50 7.70
N ASP A 85 -12.64 -4.62 8.07
CA ASP A 85 -13.04 -4.94 9.44
C ASP A 85 -11.82 -5.22 10.33
N LEU A 86 -12.01 -5.07 11.64
CA LEU A 86 -10.94 -5.24 12.63
C LEU A 86 -10.25 -6.60 12.57
N GLU A 87 -10.96 -7.68 12.23
CA GLU A 87 -10.38 -9.02 12.12
C GLU A 87 -9.41 -9.10 10.94
N SER A 88 -9.85 -8.63 9.77
CA SER A 88 -9.03 -8.51 8.57
C SER A 88 -7.80 -7.61 8.80
N LEU A 89 -7.98 -6.48 9.49
CA LEU A 89 -6.90 -5.55 9.81
C LEU A 89 -5.89 -6.18 10.79
N ARG A 90 -6.33 -6.95 11.78
CA ARG A 90 -5.44 -7.70 12.68
C ARG A 90 -4.65 -8.76 11.92
N LYS A 91 -5.28 -9.47 11.00
CA LYS A 91 -4.62 -10.49 10.16
C LYS A 91 -3.53 -9.85 9.31
N ILE A 92 -3.81 -8.73 8.64
CA ILE A 92 -2.83 -8.07 7.77
C ILE A 92 -1.71 -7.38 8.57
N ASN A 93 -2.01 -6.80 9.74
CA ASN A 93 -1.00 -6.18 10.61
C ASN A 93 0.03 -7.19 11.15
N ARG A 94 -0.36 -8.46 11.30
CA ARG A 94 0.56 -9.55 11.67
C ARG A 94 1.47 -10.01 10.53
N ASN A 95 1.14 -9.69 9.28
CA ASN A 95 1.93 -10.05 8.11
C ASN A 95 3.21 -9.22 8.06
N LYS A 96 4.36 -9.87 8.22
CA LYS A 96 5.68 -9.21 8.28
C LYS A 96 6.11 -8.61 6.95
N ALA A 97 5.49 -9.02 5.84
CA ALA A 97 5.68 -8.44 4.52
C ALA A 97 4.65 -7.35 4.17
N PHE A 98 3.84 -6.91 5.13
CA PHE A 98 2.85 -5.86 4.91
C PHE A 98 3.09 -4.68 5.86
N LEU A 99 3.47 -3.53 5.31
CA LEU A 99 3.66 -2.30 6.05
C LEU A 99 2.43 -1.40 5.87
N MET A 100 1.75 -1.11 6.98
CA MET A 100 0.62 -0.20 7.05
C MET A 100 1.09 1.17 7.55
N ILE A 101 0.72 2.26 6.87
CA ILE A 101 1.17 3.61 7.19
C ILE A 101 -0.04 4.55 7.23
N GLY A 102 -0.19 5.27 8.34
CA GLY A 102 -1.16 6.35 8.46
C GLY A 102 -0.52 7.70 8.16
N CYS A 103 -1.27 8.56 7.48
CA CYS A 103 -0.96 9.97 7.25
C CYS A 103 -1.92 10.82 8.09
N TYR A 104 -1.37 11.58 9.03
CA TYR A 104 -2.12 12.39 9.97
C TYR A 104 -1.94 13.86 9.64
N LYS A 105 -3.03 14.61 9.68
CA LYS A 105 -3.04 16.08 9.59
C LYS A 105 -3.85 16.60 10.78
N ASP A 106 -3.28 17.52 11.55
CA ASP A 106 -3.92 18.07 12.76
C ASP A 106 -4.41 16.98 13.73
N ASN A 107 -3.60 15.92 13.91
CA ASN A 107 -3.90 14.70 14.68
C ASN A 107 -5.07 13.85 14.18
N VAL A 108 -5.65 14.16 13.02
CA VAL A 108 -6.70 13.36 12.37
C VAL A 108 -6.09 12.47 11.29
N LEU A 109 -6.55 11.22 11.18
CA LEU A 109 -6.12 10.30 10.11
C LEU A 109 -6.69 10.77 8.77
N ALA A 110 -5.86 11.49 8.01
CA ALA A 110 -6.23 12.10 6.72
C ALA A 110 -6.04 11.14 5.53
N GLY A 111 -5.25 10.09 5.70
CA GLY A 111 -5.05 9.08 4.66
C GLY A 111 -4.34 7.84 5.15
N TYR A 112 -4.46 6.78 4.37
CA TYR A 112 -3.84 5.48 4.61
C TYR A 112 -3.10 5.02 3.36
N CYS A 113 -1.88 4.52 3.53
CA CYS A 113 -1.16 3.82 2.48
C CYS A 113 -0.47 2.57 3.01
N PHE A 114 -0.12 1.68 2.10
CA PHE A 114 0.58 0.45 2.47
C PHE A 114 1.63 0.06 1.44
N LEU A 115 2.55 -0.79 1.88
CA LEU A 115 3.47 -1.55 1.04
C LEU A 115 3.33 -3.05 1.35
N ARG A 116 2.98 -3.82 0.32
CA ARG A 116 3.02 -5.28 0.34
C ARG A 116 4.30 -5.74 -0.34
N PHE A 117 5.23 -6.27 0.42
CA PHE A 117 6.51 -6.77 -0.06
C PHE A 117 6.45 -8.24 -0.45
N PHE A 118 7.33 -8.61 -1.36
CA PHE A 118 7.55 -9.98 -1.79
C PHE A 118 9.04 -10.31 -1.72
N ALA A 119 9.37 -11.54 -1.34
CA ALA A 119 10.75 -11.97 -1.17
C ALA A 119 11.61 -11.82 -2.45
N ASN A 120 10.98 -11.77 -3.62
CA ASN A 120 11.61 -11.53 -4.93
C ASN A 120 11.95 -10.05 -5.22
N LYS A 121 12.08 -9.20 -4.19
CA LYS A 121 12.32 -7.74 -4.29
C LYS A 121 11.26 -6.95 -5.06
N GLN A 122 10.03 -7.45 -5.12
CA GLN A 122 8.88 -6.69 -5.61
C GLN A 122 8.06 -6.16 -4.44
N ALA A 123 7.51 -4.97 -4.59
CA ALA A 123 6.57 -4.37 -3.65
C ALA A 123 5.37 -3.81 -4.39
N PHE A 124 4.20 -3.87 -3.76
CA PHE A 124 2.97 -3.29 -4.27
C PHE A 124 2.49 -2.22 -3.30
N ARG A 125 2.10 -1.06 -3.82
CA ARG A 125 1.48 -0.02 -3.00
C ARG A 125 0.01 0.15 -3.30
N GLY A 126 -0.71 0.57 -2.27
CA GLY A 126 -2.02 1.19 -2.41
C GLY A 126 -2.13 2.37 -1.45
N LYS A 127 -3.04 3.28 -1.74
CA LYS A 127 -3.31 4.46 -0.92
C LYS A 127 -4.76 4.93 -1.08
N ILE A 128 -5.29 5.52 -0.01
CA ILE A 128 -6.60 6.15 0.05
C ILE A 128 -6.48 7.43 0.88
N VAL A 129 -7.19 8.49 0.47
CA VAL A 129 -7.23 9.78 1.16
C VAL A 129 -8.67 10.07 1.52
N ASP A 130 -8.89 10.46 2.77
CA ASP A 130 -10.20 10.87 3.24
C ASP A 130 -10.73 12.05 2.39
N PRO A 131 -11.99 12.01 1.94
CA PRO A 131 -12.60 13.05 1.10
C PRO A 131 -12.38 14.47 1.60
N ARG A 132 -12.42 14.70 2.92
CA ARG A 132 -12.22 16.02 3.54
C ARG A 132 -10.83 16.61 3.26
N PHE A 133 -9.86 15.75 2.98
CA PHE A 133 -8.46 16.13 2.75
C PHE A 133 -7.98 15.93 1.31
N GLN A 134 -8.89 15.55 0.39
CA GLN A 134 -8.55 15.44 -1.03
C GLN A 134 -8.19 16.81 -1.63
N GLY A 135 -7.40 16.80 -2.71
CA GLY A 135 -6.91 18.03 -3.35
C GLY A 135 -5.72 18.70 -2.67
N GLN A 136 -5.36 18.30 -1.44
CA GLN A 136 -4.29 18.95 -0.65
C GLN A 136 -2.88 18.35 -0.87
N GLY A 137 -2.73 17.44 -1.85
CA GLY A 137 -1.47 16.79 -2.17
C GLY A 137 -1.09 15.58 -1.29
N ILE A 138 -1.95 15.13 -0.36
CA ILE A 138 -1.67 14.00 0.55
C ILE A 138 -1.37 12.70 -0.22
N ALA A 139 -2.15 12.40 -1.26
CA ALA A 139 -1.90 11.21 -2.09
C ALA A 139 -0.54 11.25 -2.80
N LYS A 140 -0.06 12.44 -3.20
CA LYS A 140 1.26 12.64 -3.79
C LYS A 140 2.33 12.33 -2.76
N GLU A 141 2.18 12.86 -1.55
CA GLU A 141 3.15 12.67 -0.48
C GLU A 141 3.23 11.21 0.02
N MET A 142 2.09 10.52 0.19
CA MET A 142 2.06 9.07 0.43
C MET A 142 2.75 8.28 -0.69
N GLY A 143 2.58 8.72 -1.94
CA GLY A 143 3.29 8.14 -3.09
C GLY A 143 4.80 8.31 -2.99
N ARG A 144 5.26 9.51 -2.64
CA ARG A 144 6.69 9.81 -2.48
C ARG A 144 7.29 9.01 -1.33
N LEU A 145 6.62 8.96 -0.19
CA LEU A 145 7.03 8.19 0.99
C LEU A 145 7.23 6.71 0.65
N THR A 146 6.23 6.09 0.00
CA THR A 146 6.29 4.66 -0.36
C THR A 146 7.37 4.37 -1.41
N THR A 147 7.59 5.27 -2.37
CA THR A 147 8.71 5.21 -3.31
C THR A 147 10.05 5.25 -2.57
N GLU A 148 10.24 6.19 -1.65
CA GLU A 148 11.49 6.34 -0.88
C GLU A 148 11.78 5.11 0.00
N ILE A 149 10.76 4.53 0.64
CA ILE A 149 10.92 3.28 1.39
C ILE A 149 11.39 2.17 0.46
N CYS A 150 10.74 1.97 -0.69
CA CYS A 150 11.15 0.94 -1.65
C CYS A 150 12.56 1.19 -2.20
N ARG A 151 12.94 2.44 -2.46
CA ARG A 151 14.29 2.81 -2.90
C ARG A 151 15.34 2.44 -1.85
N LYS A 152 15.12 2.81 -0.58
CA LYS A 152 16.01 2.46 0.54
C LYS A 152 16.08 0.96 0.80
N MET A 153 15.02 0.23 0.47
CA MET A 153 14.96 -1.23 0.56
C MET A 153 15.54 -1.95 -0.67
N GLU A 154 15.80 -1.25 -1.78
CA GLU A 154 16.14 -1.81 -3.11
C GLU A 154 15.04 -2.71 -3.70
N PHE A 155 13.78 -2.29 -3.56
CA PHE A 155 12.62 -2.99 -4.09
C PHE A 155 12.08 -2.28 -5.33
N ARG A 156 11.64 -3.07 -6.31
CA ARG A 156 10.87 -2.58 -7.45
C ARG A 156 9.42 -2.37 -7.00
N LEU A 157 8.84 -1.23 -7.33
CA LEU A 157 7.52 -0.83 -6.83
C LEU A 157 6.47 -0.89 -7.94
N PHE A 158 5.38 -1.60 -7.68
CA PHE A 158 4.31 -1.87 -8.64
C PHE A 158 2.94 -1.46 -8.09
N ALA A 159 1.96 -1.38 -8.98
CA ALA A 159 0.53 -1.35 -8.64
C ALA A 159 -0.33 -1.83 -9.82
N THR A 160 -1.59 -2.11 -9.50
CA THR A 160 -2.68 -2.22 -10.47
C THR A 160 -3.51 -0.93 -10.41
N ILE A 161 -3.70 -0.25 -11.53
CA ILE A 161 -4.47 1.01 -11.60
C ILE A 161 -5.57 0.86 -12.65
N SER A 162 -6.82 1.14 -12.29
CA SER A 162 -7.91 1.22 -13.28
C SER A 162 -7.66 2.39 -14.24
N LYS A 163 -7.94 2.18 -15.53
CA LYS A 163 -7.94 3.20 -16.59
C LYS A 163 -8.86 4.37 -16.24
N ASP A 164 -9.95 4.10 -15.53
CA ASP A 164 -10.95 5.09 -15.13
C ASP A 164 -10.55 5.88 -13.88
N ASN A 165 -9.51 5.46 -13.16
CA ASN A 165 -9.03 6.16 -11.97
C ASN A 165 -7.99 7.23 -12.33
N VAL A 166 -8.45 8.26 -13.04
CA VAL A 166 -7.64 9.39 -13.51
C VAL A 166 -6.89 10.07 -12.36
N LYS A 167 -7.53 10.25 -11.21
CA LYS A 167 -6.92 10.86 -10.00
C LYS A 167 -5.71 10.04 -9.50
N SER A 168 -5.84 8.71 -9.45
CA SER A 168 -4.75 7.83 -9.04
C SER A 168 -3.57 7.90 -10.02
N ILE A 169 -3.86 7.82 -11.33
CA ILE A 169 -2.85 7.95 -12.39
C ILE A 169 -2.10 9.28 -12.29
N ALA A 170 -2.82 10.40 -12.17
CA ALA A 170 -2.23 11.73 -12.07
C ALA A 170 -1.34 11.86 -10.83
N SER A 171 -1.81 11.40 -9.67
CA SER A 171 -1.03 11.44 -8.44
C SER A 171 0.25 10.59 -8.52
N SER A 172 0.19 9.47 -9.24
CA SER A 172 1.34 8.58 -9.44
C SER A 172 2.35 9.18 -10.41
N LYS A 173 1.90 9.75 -11.54
CA LYS A 173 2.75 10.46 -12.51
C LYS A 173 3.39 11.72 -11.93
N ALA A 174 2.79 12.34 -10.92
CA ALA A 174 3.39 13.47 -10.23
C ALA A 174 4.67 13.08 -9.48
N VAL A 175 4.73 11.85 -8.94
CA VAL A 175 5.84 11.35 -8.10
C VAL A 175 6.83 10.50 -8.87
N ASN A 176 6.34 9.65 -9.78
CA ASN A 176 7.10 8.60 -10.43
C ASN A 176 6.94 8.68 -11.94
N ASP A 177 7.94 8.18 -12.67
CA ASP A 177 7.72 7.77 -14.05
C ASP A 177 6.94 6.45 -14.03
N VAL A 178 5.76 6.45 -14.66
CA VAL A 178 4.83 5.31 -14.63
C VAL A 178 5.03 4.48 -15.90
N LYS A 179 5.72 3.35 -15.77
CA LYS A 179 5.87 2.38 -16.86
C LYS A 179 4.72 1.40 -16.85
N ILE A 180 3.95 1.34 -17.94
CA ILE A 180 2.94 0.28 -18.13
C ILE A 180 3.70 -1.01 -18.45
N VAL A 181 3.61 -2.00 -17.56
CA VAL A 181 4.24 -3.32 -17.76
C VAL A 181 3.30 -4.22 -18.56
N LYS A 182 2.00 -4.14 -18.28
CA LYS A 182 0.99 -4.95 -18.96
C LYS A 182 -0.40 -4.32 -18.84
N GLU A 183 -1.22 -4.46 -19.88
CA GLU A 183 -2.66 -4.25 -19.77
C GLU A 183 -3.34 -5.52 -19.23
N LEU A 184 -4.12 -5.36 -18.16
CA LEU A 184 -4.92 -6.41 -17.57
C LEU A 184 -6.36 -6.34 -18.12
N PRO A 185 -7.11 -7.45 -18.06
CA PRO A 185 -8.56 -7.43 -18.30
C PRO A 185 -9.29 -6.39 -17.44
N ASP A 186 -10.53 -6.10 -17.81
CA ASP A 186 -11.44 -5.21 -17.05
C ASP A 186 -10.93 -3.78 -16.88
N GLY A 187 -10.08 -3.30 -17.80
CA GLY A 187 -9.65 -1.91 -17.83
C GLY A 187 -8.62 -1.55 -16.75
N TYR A 188 -7.71 -2.45 -16.41
CA TYR A 188 -6.61 -2.17 -15.47
C TYR A 188 -5.24 -2.16 -16.15
N TYR A 189 -4.34 -1.31 -15.68
CA TYR A 189 -2.91 -1.37 -15.98
C TYR A 189 -2.15 -2.00 -14.82
N TYR A 190 -1.27 -2.96 -15.13
CA TYR A 190 -0.18 -3.34 -14.26
C TYR A 190 1.00 -2.42 -14.56
N VAL A 191 1.39 -1.61 -13.57
CA VAL A 191 2.42 -0.58 -13.72
C VAL A 191 3.59 -0.80 -12.79
N GLU A 192 4.75 -0.38 -13.24
CA GLU A 192 5.96 -0.19 -12.43
C GLU A 192 6.19 1.30 -12.24
N TYR A 193 6.47 1.69 -10.99
CA TYR A 193 6.84 3.05 -10.64
C TYR A 193 8.36 3.18 -10.61
N LEU A 194 8.88 3.99 -11.52
CA LEU A 194 10.30 4.32 -11.61
C LEU A 194 10.55 5.66 -10.90
N ASN A 195 11.77 5.84 -10.40
CA ASN A 195 12.19 7.14 -9.89
C ASN A 195 12.27 8.12 -11.07
N LYS A 196 11.80 9.35 -10.86
CA LYS A 196 12.04 10.42 -11.83
C LYS A 196 13.53 10.72 -11.88
N LYS A 197 14.02 10.93 -13.10
CA LYS A 197 15.36 11.50 -13.31
C LYS A 197 15.41 12.95 -12.88
#